data_AF-A0A7S3YAC3-F1
#
_entry.id   AF-A0A7S3YAC3-F1
#
_cell.length_a   1.000
_cell.length_b   1.000
_cell.length_c   1.000
_cell.angle_alpha   90.00
_cell.angle_beta   90.00
_cell.angle_gamma   90.00
#
_symmetry.space_group_name_H-M   'P 1'
#
loop_
_entity.id
_entity.type
_entity.pdbx_description
1 polymer ?
#
loop_
_entity_poly.entity_id
_entity_poly.type
_entity_poly.pdbx_seq_one_letter_code
_entity_poly.pdbx_strand_id
1 'polypeptide(L)'
;AGEAAYASAASFLALKTERLLARSESAGEVSQLHSVLRREGKLLVVLVGLPARGKSYIARSLERHFRWEGVATSTFNAGDYRRREVGVYLPEAFYDPGNKEAQETLERLARQCLQDAVTALQAKREEGGVDIAFFDATNSTKERRKYIAEAVAAANCNINLLFIESVCNDDIVIQENIATSKIVNTEYRGLDRARALSDFEKRVDNYKQKYTSMTPEEGHAFIKNIDVGKQLHTYMVGGFVASRIMKMVANMHIMPRRIWLSRHGQSEYNVQGRIGGNSGLSALGQIYANHLTEFFRERYPPQAEA
;
A
#
# COMPACT_ATOMS: atom_id res chain seq x y z
N ALA A 1 -41.42 -9.24 -17.20
CA ALA A 1 -41.45 -7.78 -16.90
C ALA A 1 -40.31 -7.32 -15.98
N GLY A 2 -39.90 -8.10 -14.97
CA GLY A 2 -38.82 -7.71 -14.02
C GLY A 2 -37.39 -7.75 -14.57
N GLU A 3 -37.05 -8.69 -15.46
CA GLU A 3 -35.68 -8.81 -16.01
C GLU A 3 -35.29 -7.66 -16.94
N ALA A 4 -36.22 -7.15 -17.75
CA ALA A 4 -35.98 -6.01 -18.64
C ALA A 4 -35.75 -4.70 -17.86
N ALA A 5 -36.40 -4.53 -16.70
CA ALA A 5 -36.20 -3.38 -15.82
C ALA A 5 -34.84 -3.45 -15.11
N TYR A 6 -34.37 -4.63 -14.73
CA TYR A 6 -33.05 -4.84 -14.12
C TYR A 6 -31.91 -4.59 -15.11
N ALA A 7 -32.04 -5.07 -16.35
CA ALA A 7 -31.07 -4.82 -17.41
C ALA A 7 -30.97 -3.32 -17.77
N SER A 8 -32.11 -2.63 -17.81
CA SER A 8 -32.19 -1.18 -18.00
C SER A 8 -31.50 -0.40 -16.88
N ALA A 9 -31.76 -0.76 -15.62
CA ALA A 9 -31.14 -0.12 -14.45
C ALA A 9 -29.62 -0.35 -14.40
N ALA A 10 -29.15 -1.56 -14.73
CA ALA A 10 -27.74 -1.91 -14.78
C ALA A 10 -27.00 -1.14 -15.89
N SER A 11 -27.61 -1.05 -17.08
CA SER A 11 -27.07 -0.26 -18.21
C SER A 11 -27.01 1.24 -17.87
N PHE A 12 -28.04 1.77 -17.21
CA PHE A 12 -28.06 3.16 -16.77
C PHE A 12 -27.02 3.45 -15.68
N LEU A 13 -26.78 2.52 -14.75
CA LEU A 13 -25.70 2.63 -13.76
C LEU A 13 -24.32 2.60 -14.43
N ALA A 14 -24.11 1.71 -15.40
CA ALA A 14 -22.85 1.60 -16.14
C ALA A 14 -22.53 2.91 -16.89
N LEU A 15 -23.49 3.46 -17.63
CA LEU A 15 -23.37 4.74 -18.34
C LEU A 15 -23.12 5.93 -17.39
N LYS A 16 -23.74 5.93 -16.21
CA LYS A 16 -23.53 6.97 -15.20
C LYS A 16 -22.15 6.85 -14.56
N THR A 17 -21.65 5.62 -14.37
CA THR A 17 -20.31 5.33 -13.86
C THR A 17 -19.25 5.76 -14.87
N GLU A 18 -19.41 5.43 -16.15
CA GLU A 18 -18.54 5.90 -17.23
C GLU A 18 -18.54 7.42 -17.35
N ARG A 19 -19.71 8.08 -17.26
CA ARG A 19 -19.78 9.55 -17.26
C ARG A 19 -19.18 10.19 -16.02
N LEU A 20 -19.23 9.54 -14.86
CA LEU A 20 -18.56 10.00 -13.64
C LEU A 20 -17.04 9.84 -13.73
N LEU A 21 -16.57 8.72 -14.31
CA LEU A 21 -15.15 8.49 -14.59
C LEU A 21 -14.64 9.50 -15.63
N ALA A 22 -15.36 9.71 -16.73
CA ALA A 22 -15.03 10.72 -17.75
C ALA A 22 -15.12 12.16 -17.21
N ARG A 23 -16.00 12.45 -16.24
CA ARG A 23 -16.02 13.73 -15.52
C ARG A 23 -14.86 13.88 -14.55
N SER A 24 -14.37 12.80 -13.95
CA SER A 24 -13.15 12.83 -13.13
C SER A 24 -11.90 13.08 -13.98
N GLU A 25 -11.90 12.64 -15.24
CA GLU A 25 -10.81 12.91 -16.20
C GLU A 25 -10.89 14.34 -16.79
N SER A 26 -12.08 14.94 -16.88
CA SER A 26 -12.31 16.27 -17.47
C SER A 26 -12.45 17.43 -16.48
N ALA A 27 -12.63 17.16 -15.18
CA ALA A 27 -12.55 18.17 -14.12
C ALA A 27 -11.09 18.49 -13.82
N GLY A 28 -10.45 19.22 -14.73
CA GLY A 28 -9.11 19.78 -14.60
C GLY A 28 -9.01 20.91 -13.56
N GLU A 29 -9.51 20.70 -12.34
CA GLU A 29 -8.85 21.32 -11.19
C GLU A 29 -7.61 20.45 -10.92
N VAL A 30 -6.44 20.97 -11.29
CA VAL A 30 -5.17 20.37 -10.88
C VAL A 30 -5.23 20.25 -9.36
N SER A 31 -5.47 19.03 -8.85
CA SER A 31 -5.49 18.75 -7.41
C SER A 31 -4.31 19.48 -6.78
N GLN A 32 -4.51 20.17 -5.64
CA GLN A 32 -3.43 20.91 -4.97
C GLN A 32 -2.15 20.07 -4.89
N LEU A 33 -2.30 18.75 -4.70
CA LEU A 33 -1.23 17.77 -4.69
C LEU A 33 -0.45 17.66 -6.02
N HIS A 34 -1.11 17.72 -7.17
CA HIS A 34 -0.44 17.74 -8.49
C HIS A 34 0.35 19.04 -8.68
N SER A 35 -0.22 20.17 -8.25
CA SER A 35 0.47 21.46 -8.35
C SER A 35 1.72 21.50 -7.47
N VAL A 36 1.65 20.88 -6.29
CA VAL A 36 2.77 20.71 -5.37
C VAL A 36 3.83 19.79 -5.99
N LEU A 37 3.47 18.60 -6.47
CA LEU A 37 4.43 17.65 -7.07
C LEU A 37 5.14 18.25 -8.29
N ARG A 38 4.47 19.09 -9.08
CA ARG A 38 5.11 19.84 -10.18
C ARG A 38 6.15 20.85 -9.69
N ARG A 39 5.99 21.41 -8.47
CA ARG A 39 6.89 22.43 -7.90
C ARG A 39 8.00 21.82 -7.04
N GLU A 40 7.66 20.87 -6.18
CA GLU A 40 8.59 20.20 -5.25
C GLU A 40 9.45 19.15 -5.96
N GLY A 41 9.01 18.61 -7.09
CA GLY A 41 9.64 17.49 -7.79
C GLY A 41 8.93 16.17 -7.52
N LYS A 42 9.34 15.14 -8.26
CA LYS A 42 8.80 13.78 -8.10
C LYS A 42 9.37 13.13 -6.84
N LEU A 43 8.79 12.01 -6.40
CA LEU A 43 9.17 11.38 -5.13
C LEU A 43 9.45 9.89 -5.30
N LEU A 44 10.66 9.46 -4.93
CA LEU A 44 10.96 8.05 -4.69
C LEU A 44 10.79 7.75 -3.19
N VAL A 45 9.86 6.85 -2.88
CA VAL A 45 9.66 6.33 -1.54
C VAL A 45 10.30 4.95 -1.43
N VAL A 46 11.31 4.80 -0.57
CA VAL A 46 12.07 3.57 -0.41
C VAL A 46 11.65 2.87 0.88
N LEU A 47 11.13 1.65 0.78
CA LEU A 47 10.79 0.88 1.96
C LEU A 47 12.02 0.19 2.55
N VAL A 48 12.11 0.18 3.88
CA VAL A 48 13.20 -0.42 4.64
C VAL A 48 12.64 -1.33 5.72
N GLY A 49 13.29 -2.45 5.97
CA GLY A 49 12.99 -3.33 7.10
C GLY A 49 12.98 -4.81 6.76
N LEU A 50 12.92 -5.64 7.78
CA LEU A 50 12.95 -7.10 7.66
C LEU A 50 11.72 -7.65 6.90
N PRO A 51 11.78 -8.89 6.37
CA PRO A 51 10.61 -9.56 5.83
C PRO A 51 9.47 -9.64 6.87
N ALA A 52 8.22 -9.71 6.38
CA ALA A 52 6.99 -9.76 7.19
C ALA A 52 6.73 -8.56 8.14
N ARG A 53 7.40 -7.42 7.94
CA ARG A 53 7.14 -6.18 8.71
C ARG A 53 6.16 -5.22 8.04
N GLY A 54 5.24 -5.70 7.19
CA GLY A 54 4.20 -4.84 6.60
C GLY A 54 4.64 -3.86 5.50
N LYS A 55 5.89 -3.90 5.02
CA LYS A 55 6.39 -3.03 3.93
C LYS A 55 5.46 -2.99 2.71
N SER A 56 5.18 -4.15 2.10
CA SER A 56 4.29 -4.22 0.93
C SER A 56 2.86 -3.74 1.22
N TYR A 57 2.40 -3.86 2.47
CA TYR A 57 1.12 -3.29 2.88
C TYR A 57 1.18 -1.75 2.90
N ILE A 58 2.25 -1.17 3.44
CA ILE A 58 2.48 0.29 3.46
C ILE A 58 2.52 0.82 2.02
N ALA A 59 3.37 0.25 1.14
CA ALA A 59 3.45 0.68 -0.27
C ALA A 59 2.09 0.64 -0.97
N ARG A 60 1.38 -0.50 -0.91
CA ARG A 60 0.08 -0.66 -1.58
C ARG A 60 -1.01 0.24 -1.00
N SER A 61 -0.97 0.50 0.30
CA SER A 61 -1.94 1.40 0.97
C SER A 61 -1.71 2.85 0.56
N LEU A 62 -0.45 3.29 0.52
CA LEU A 62 -0.09 4.63 0.06
C LEU A 62 -0.38 4.79 -1.44
N GLU A 63 0.04 3.84 -2.27
CA GLU A 63 -0.24 3.83 -3.71
C GLU A 63 -1.74 3.94 -4.00
N ARG A 64 -2.57 3.15 -3.31
CA ARG A 64 -4.03 3.23 -3.45
C ARG A 64 -4.57 4.61 -3.09
N HIS A 65 -4.09 5.21 -2.00
CA HIS A 65 -4.52 6.53 -1.59
C HIS A 65 -4.14 7.60 -2.61
N PHE A 66 -2.87 7.64 -3.03
CA PHE A 66 -2.41 8.64 -3.99
C PHE A 66 -3.06 8.49 -5.36
N ARG A 67 -3.30 7.25 -5.81
CA ARG A 67 -4.10 6.99 -7.03
C ARG A 67 -5.54 7.48 -6.89
N TRP A 68 -6.16 7.27 -5.73
CA TRP A 68 -7.51 7.79 -5.45
C TRP A 68 -7.56 9.32 -5.49
N GLU A 69 -6.47 9.99 -5.12
CA GLU A 69 -6.30 11.45 -5.26
C GLU A 69 -5.84 11.89 -6.67
N GLY A 70 -5.81 10.96 -7.62
CA GLY A 70 -5.46 11.19 -9.02
C GLY A 70 -3.96 11.33 -9.30
N VAL A 71 -3.07 11.06 -8.34
CA VAL A 71 -1.61 11.13 -8.57
C VAL A 71 -1.13 9.89 -9.30
N ALA A 72 -0.28 10.07 -10.31
CA ALA A 72 0.33 8.95 -11.03
C ALA A 72 1.35 8.28 -10.10
N THR A 73 1.10 7.03 -9.74
CA THR A 73 1.86 6.35 -8.69
C THR A 73 1.95 4.86 -8.98
N SER A 74 3.11 4.26 -8.73
CA SER A 74 3.34 2.82 -8.91
C SER A 74 4.28 2.23 -7.86
N THR A 75 4.03 0.97 -7.48
CA THR A 75 4.93 0.17 -6.65
C THR A 75 5.84 -0.72 -7.49
N PHE A 76 7.14 -0.67 -7.21
CA PHE A 76 8.20 -1.49 -7.79
C PHE A 76 8.72 -2.45 -6.72
N ASN A 77 8.35 -3.72 -6.80
CA ASN A 77 8.66 -4.73 -5.79
C ASN A 77 9.80 -5.64 -6.25
N ALA A 78 10.96 -5.57 -5.60
CA ALA A 78 12.12 -6.39 -5.99
C ALA A 78 11.86 -7.90 -5.86
N GLY A 79 10.93 -8.30 -4.98
CA GLY A 79 10.47 -9.68 -4.87
C GLY A 79 9.73 -10.17 -6.12
N ASP A 80 8.99 -9.33 -6.83
CA ASP A 80 8.31 -9.69 -8.08
C ASP A 80 9.32 -9.98 -9.19
N TYR A 81 10.40 -9.20 -9.27
CA TYR A 81 11.50 -9.43 -10.21
C TYR A 81 12.17 -10.78 -9.95
N ARG A 82 12.48 -11.07 -8.68
CA ARG A 82 13.01 -12.37 -8.26
C ARG A 82 12.07 -13.52 -8.58
N ARG A 83 10.76 -13.37 -8.34
CA ARG A 83 9.75 -14.39 -8.67
C ARG A 83 9.72 -14.70 -10.16
N ARG A 84 9.83 -13.67 -11.01
CA ARG A 84 9.78 -13.80 -12.47
C ARG A 84 11.04 -14.44 -13.05
N GLU A 85 12.22 -14.08 -12.55
CA GLU A 85 13.49 -14.55 -13.14
C GLU A 85 14.04 -15.84 -12.51
N VAL A 86 13.94 -15.99 -11.19
CA VAL A 86 14.59 -17.10 -10.46
C VAL A 86 13.57 -18.15 -10.02
N GLY A 87 12.34 -17.74 -9.79
CA GLY A 87 11.24 -18.63 -9.45
C GLY A 87 10.43 -18.19 -8.23
N VAL A 88 9.26 -18.80 -8.10
CA VAL A 88 8.24 -18.41 -7.12
C VAL A 88 8.66 -18.80 -5.70
N TYR A 89 9.05 -20.06 -5.49
CA TYR A 89 9.58 -20.58 -4.23
C TYR A 89 11.10 -20.73 -4.31
N LEU A 90 11.80 -20.24 -3.29
CA LEU A 90 13.24 -20.47 -3.09
C LEU A 90 13.45 -20.80 -1.61
N PRO A 91 14.23 -21.84 -1.28
CA PRO A 91 14.46 -22.23 0.11
C PRO A 91 15.27 -21.17 0.86
N GLU A 92 15.21 -21.20 2.19
CA GLU A 92 15.92 -20.26 3.06
C GLU A 92 17.43 -20.15 2.78
N ALA A 93 18.06 -21.27 2.37
CA ALA A 93 19.47 -21.34 1.97
C ALA A 93 19.83 -20.46 0.75
N PHE A 94 18.85 -20.10 -0.09
CA PHE A 94 19.04 -19.11 -1.16
C PHE A 94 19.28 -17.71 -0.58
N TYR A 95 18.73 -17.41 0.60
CA TYR A 95 18.86 -16.12 1.26
C TYR A 95 20.04 -16.05 2.24
N ASP A 96 20.80 -17.13 2.39
CA ASP A 96 21.98 -17.20 3.24
C ASP A 96 23.01 -16.11 2.84
N PRO A 97 23.48 -15.27 3.79
CA PRO A 97 24.59 -14.35 3.61
C PRO A 97 25.84 -14.92 2.95
N GLY A 98 26.16 -16.21 3.19
CA GLY A 98 27.30 -16.93 2.64
C GLY A 98 27.13 -17.37 1.19
N ASN A 99 25.90 -17.41 0.67
CA ASN A 99 25.61 -17.78 -0.71
C ASN A 99 25.86 -16.58 -1.67
N LYS A 100 27.13 -16.37 -2.05
CA LYS A 100 27.54 -15.22 -2.86
C LYS A 100 26.78 -15.10 -4.19
N GLU A 101 26.57 -16.21 -4.90
CA GLU A 101 25.86 -16.22 -6.18
C GLU A 101 24.40 -15.76 -6.04
N ALA A 102 23.70 -16.23 -5.00
CA ALA A 102 22.34 -15.81 -4.72
C ALA A 102 22.28 -14.34 -4.28
N GLN A 103 23.24 -13.88 -3.48
CA GLN A 103 23.34 -12.47 -3.08
C GLN A 103 23.58 -11.56 -4.29
N GLU A 104 24.46 -11.93 -5.21
CA GLU A 104 24.71 -11.20 -6.46
C GLU A 104 23.46 -11.16 -7.34
N THR A 105 22.75 -12.28 -7.46
CA THR A 105 21.49 -12.34 -8.21
C THR A 105 20.42 -11.43 -7.60
N LEU A 106 20.22 -11.50 -6.27
CA LEU A 106 19.28 -10.62 -5.55
C LEU A 106 19.67 -9.15 -5.68
N GLU A 107 20.96 -8.84 -5.63
CA GLU A 107 21.49 -7.49 -5.82
C GLU A 107 21.15 -6.96 -7.20
N ARG A 108 21.47 -7.72 -8.26
CA ARG A 108 21.16 -7.38 -9.66
C ARG A 108 19.67 -7.12 -9.88
N LEU A 109 18.81 -8.02 -9.41
CA LEU A 109 17.35 -7.88 -9.56
C LEU A 109 16.80 -6.64 -8.87
N ALA A 110 17.28 -6.36 -7.65
CA ALA A 110 16.88 -5.17 -6.92
C ALA A 110 17.38 -3.88 -7.60
N ARG A 111 18.58 -3.90 -8.21
CA ARG A 111 19.09 -2.77 -9.01
C ARG A 111 18.26 -2.52 -10.27
N GLN A 112 17.89 -3.58 -10.98
CA GLN A 112 17.00 -3.48 -12.14
C GLN A 112 15.64 -2.90 -11.74
N CYS A 113 15.06 -3.38 -10.65
CA CYS A 113 13.79 -2.86 -10.12
C CYS A 113 13.87 -1.38 -9.72
N LEU A 114 14.98 -0.95 -9.11
CA LEU A 114 15.24 0.46 -8.80
C LEU A 114 15.37 1.30 -10.09
N GLN A 115 16.11 0.79 -11.09
CA GLN A 115 16.30 1.49 -12.36
C GLN A 115 14.95 1.71 -13.06
N ASP A 116 14.07 0.72 -13.06
CA ASP A 116 12.72 0.85 -13.61
C ASP A 116 11.88 1.89 -12.85
N ALA A 117 12.01 1.94 -11.51
CA ALA A 117 11.35 2.96 -10.69
C ALA A 117 11.83 4.38 -11.02
N VAL A 118 13.15 4.58 -11.13
CA VAL A 118 13.76 5.87 -11.50
C VAL A 118 13.37 6.24 -12.93
N THR A 119 13.35 5.29 -13.86
CA THR A 119 12.96 5.51 -15.26
C THR A 119 11.50 5.94 -15.36
N ALA A 120 10.60 5.30 -14.61
CA ALA A 120 9.20 5.72 -14.52
C ALA A 120 9.04 7.12 -13.91
N LEU A 121 9.90 7.50 -12.95
CA LEU A 121 9.95 8.86 -12.43
C LEU A 121 10.55 9.85 -13.45
N GLN A 122 11.38 9.43 -14.39
CA GLN A 122 11.90 10.32 -15.43
C GLN A 122 10.92 10.50 -16.60
N ALA A 123 10.12 9.48 -16.88
CA ALA A 123 9.15 9.49 -17.97
C ALA A 123 8.03 10.51 -17.76
N LYS A 124 7.47 10.99 -18.87
CA LYS A 124 6.25 11.80 -18.86
C LYS A 124 5.04 10.92 -18.57
N ARG A 125 3.95 11.51 -18.07
CA ARG A 125 2.73 10.76 -17.74
C ARG A 125 2.12 10.06 -18.96
N GLU A 126 2.17 10.69 -20.13
CA GLU A 126 1.65 10.10 -21.39
C GLU A 126 2.44 8.86 -21.83
N GLU A 127 3.68 8.71 -21.36
CA GLU A 127 4.57 7.58 -21.65
C GLU A 127 4.53 6.51 -20.53
N GLY A 128 3.56 6.62 -19.60
CA GLY A 128 3.45 5.72 -18.44
C GLY A 128 4.29 6.15 -17.23
N GLY A 129 4.82 7.37 -17.23
CA GLY A 129 5.57 7.94 -16.11
C GLY A 129 4.71 8.18 -14.87
N VAL A 130 5.37 8.20 -13.71
CA VAL A 130 4.75 8.42 -12.40
C VAL A 130 5.32 9.66 -11.71
N ASP A 131 4.57 10.20 -10.74
CA ASP A 131 5.03 11.29 -9.87
C ASP A 131 5.57 10.76 -8.53
N ILE A 132 5.05 9.61 -8.08
CA ILE A 132 5.51 8.92 -6.87
C ILE A 132 5.79 7.46 -7.22
N ALA A 133 6.99 6.97 -6.90
CA ALA A 133 7.34 5.57 -7.04
C ALA A 133 7.63 4.97 -5.66
N PHE A 134 7.05 3.81 -5.35
CA PHE A 134 7.36 3.06 -4.13
C PHE A 134 8.32 1.92 -4.46
N PHE A 135 9.55 1.98 -3.97
CA PHE A 135 10.51 0.89 -4.10
C PHE A 135 10.40 -0.05 -2.89
N ASP A 136 9.72 -1.18 -3.09
CA ASP A 136 9.45 -2.20 -2.08
C ASP A 136 10.50 -3.33 -2.12
N ALA A 137 11.50 -3.18 -1.27
CA ALA A 137 12.52 -4.19 -0.98
C ALA A 137 12.90 -4.14 0.51
N THR A 138 13.83 -4.99 0.96
CA THR A 138 14.29 -4.95 2.36
C THR A 138 15.17 -3.74 2.65
N ASN A 139 16.02 -3.34 1.70
CA ASN A 139 16.93 -2.19 1.78
C ASN A 139 17.64 -2.06 3.14
N SER A 140 18.05 -3.21 3.67
CA SER A 140 18.41 -3.41 5.08
C SER A 140 19.82 -2.97 5.44
N THR A 141 20.64 -2.58 4.47
CA THR A 141 22.04 -2.18 4.69
C THR A 141 22.27 -0.72 4.31
N LYS A 142 23.21 -0.04 4.99
CA LYS A 142 23.58 1.35 4.69
C LYS A 142 24.12 1.49 3.27
N GLU A 143 24.91 0.52 2.81
CA GLU A 143 25.52 0.51 1.47
C GLU A 143 24.45 0.48 0.38
N ARG A 144 23.39 -0.31 0.57
CA ARG A 144 22.27 -0.37 -0.37
C ARG A 144 21.54 0.96 -0.44
N ARG A 145 21.31 1.61 0.71
CA ARG A 145 20.60 2.89 0.77
C ARG A 145 21.41 4.04 0.19
N LYS A 146 22.73 4.03 0.41
CA LYS A 146 23.68 4.92 -0.27
C LYS A 146 23.62 4.76 -1.79
N TYR A 147 23.66 3.53 -2.29
CA TYR A 147 23.53 3.26 -3.74
C TYR A 147 22.21 3.80 -4.31
N ILE A 148 21.09 3.63 -3.58
CA ILE A 148 19.79 4.18 -4.01
C ILE A 148 19.83 5.71 -4.08
N ALA A 149 20.43 6.38 -3.08
CA ALA A 149 20.58 7.82 -3.09
C ALA A 149 21.46 8.32 -4.25
N GLU A 150 22.56 7.62 -4.55
CA GLU A 150 23.42 7.91 -5.70
C GLU A 150 22.68 7.74 -7.04
N ALA A 151 21.87 6.69 -7.18
CA ALA A 151 21.06 6.47 -8.38
C ALA A 151 20.02 7.59 -8.58
N VAL A 152 19.41 8.07 -7.50
CA VAL A 152 18.48 9.21 -7.52
C VAL A 152 19.21 10.52 -7.86
N ALA A 153 20.38 10.76 -7.26
CA ALA A 153 21.18 11.96 -7.55
C ALA A 153 21.70 12.00 -9.00
N ALA A 154 21.95 10.84 -9.61
CA ALA A 154 22.34 10.72 -11.01
C ALA A 154 21.17 10.85 -12.00
N ALA A 155 19.92 10.91 -11.52
CA ALA A 155 18.76 11.01 -12.39
C ALA A 155 18.66 12.42 -13.02
N ASN A 156 18.30 12.46 -14.31
CA ASN A 156 18.08 13.69 -15.07
C ASN A 156 16.75 14.41 -14.73
N CYS A 157 16.20 14.24 -13.53
CA CYS A 157 15.02 14.98 -13.08
C CYS A 157 15.06 15.19 -11.56
N ASN A 158 14.31 16.19 -11.09
CA ASN A 158 14.21 16.47 -9.65
C ASN A 158 13.38 15.37 -8.95
N ILE A 159 14.06 14.45 -8.28
CA ILE A 159 13.48 13.36 -7.50
C ILE A 159 13.87 13.56 -6.03
N ASN A 160 12.87 13.83 -5.20
CA ASN A 160 13.02 13.78 -3.75
C ASN A 160 13.07 12.32 -3.28
N LEU A 161 13.80 12.08 -2.20
CA LEU A 161 13.99 10.76 -1.61
C LEU A 161 13.41 10.71 -0.21
N LEU A 162 12.54 9.74 0.05
CA LEU A 162 11.97 9.48 1.38
C LEU A 162 12.08 7.99 1.72
N PHE A 163 12.73 7.67 2.83
CA PHE A 163 12.75 6.29 3.34
C PHE A 163 11.58 6.06 4.31
N ILE A 164 10.94 4.90 4.22
CA ILE A 164 9.98 4.44 5.23
C ILE A 164 10.48 3.13 5.79
N GLU A 165 10.96 3.17 7.02
CA GLU A 165 11.39 1.99 7.75
C GLU A 165 10.23 1.44 8.58
N SER A 166 9.90 0.17 8.38
CA SER A 166 8.95 -0.55 9.23
C SER A 166 9.68 -1.47 10.18
N VAL A 167 9.68 -1.10 11.46
CA VAL A 167 10.20 -1.89 12.57
C VAL A 167 9.01 -2.44 13.33
N CYS A 168 9.01 -3.74 13.58
CA CYS A 168 8.02 -4.37 14.42
C CYS A 168 8.76 -5.42 15.22
N ASN A 169 8.59 -5.47 16.53
CA ASN A 169 9.16 -6.46 17.44
C ASN A 169 8.06 -7.26 18.17
N ASP A 170 6.79 -6.99 17.83
CA ASP A 170 5.63 -7.65 18.39
C ASP A 170 5.41 -9.03 17.73
N ASP A 171 5.75 -10.10 18.43
CA ASP A 171 5.71 -11.47 17.91
C ASP A 171 4.33 -11.89 17.39
N ILE A 172 3.24 -11.41 18.02
CA ILE A 172 1.88 -11.71 17.58
C ILE A 172 1.64 -11.12 16.19
N VAL A 173 2.03 -9.86 15.99
CA VAL A 173 1.89 -9.17 14.69
C VAL A 173 2.77 -9.85 13.62
N ILE A 174 3.97 -10.27 13.98
CA ILE A 174 4.87 -10.98 13.05
C ILE A 174 4.25 -12.30 12.61
N GLN A 175 3.81 -13.11 13.56
CA GLN A 175 3.20 -14.41 13.30
C GLN A 175 1.94 -14.26 12.44
N GLU A 176 1.08 -13.29 12.76
CA GLU A 176 -0.13 -13.02 11.97
C GLU A 176 0.21 -12.57 10.55
N ASN A 177 1.21 -11.69 10.39
CA ASN A 177 1.68 -11.27 9.06
C ASN A 177 2.25 -12.45 8.26
N ILE A 178 3.00 -13.35 8.89
CA ILE A 178 3.53 -14.55 8.24
C ILE A 178 2.36 -15.47 7.84
N ALA A 179 1.47 -15.76 8.77
CA ALA A 179 0.34 -16.65 8.60
C ALA A 179 -0.63 -16.20 7.51
N THR A 180 -0.98 -14.92 7.48
CA THR A 180 -2.01 -14.37 6.57
C THR A 180 -1.44 -13.91 5.24
N SER A 181 -0.20 -13.42 5.21
CA SER A 181 0.38 -12.79 4.03
C SER A 181 1.55 -13.53 3.41
N LYS A 182 2.26 -14.42 4.11
CA LYS A 182 3.46 -15.10 3.55
C LYS A 182 3.20 -16.56 3.25
N ILE A 183 2.56 -17.28 4.16
CA ILE A 183 2.24 -18.70 3.98
C ILE A 183 1.11 -18.89 2.95
N VAL A 184 0.14 -17.98 2.91
CA VAL A 184 -0.99 -18.01 1.94
C VAL A 184 -0.57 -17.45 0.56
N ASN A 185 0.57 -16.78 0.47
CA ASN A 185 1.07 -16.21 -0.77
C ASN A 185 1.61 -17.30 -1.72
N THR A 186 1.74 -16.93 -2.99
CA THR A 186 2.21 -17.83 -4.06
C THR A 186 3.53 -18.53 -3.77
N GLU A 187 4.43 -17.92 -2.99
CA GLU A 187 5.76 -18.47 -2.65
C GLU A 187 5.70 -19.79 -1.89
N TYR A 188 4.77 -19.96 -0.94
CA TYR A 188 4.70 -21.15 -0.08
C TYR A 188 3.49 -22.04 -0.40
N ARG A 189 2.85 -21.80 -1.54
CA ARG A 189 1.63 -22.52 -1.94
C ARG A 189 1.93 -24.01 -2.12
N GLY A 190 1.22 -24.85 -1.38
CA GLY A 190 1.34 -26.31 -1.44
C GLY A 190 2.43 -26.92 -0.54
N LEU A 191 3.21 -26.11 0.18
CA LEU A 191 4.06 -26.60 1.27
C LEU A 191 3.22 -26.85 2.54
N ASP A 192 3.69 -27.80 3.35
CA ASP A 192 3.20 -27.97 4.71
C ASP A 192 3.39 -26.67 5.53
N ARG A 193 2.39 -26.34 6.36
CA ARG A 193 2.36 -25.07 7.10
C ARG A 193 3.53 -24.95 8.08
N ALA A 194 3.88 -26.03 8.78
CA ALA A 194 4.99 -26.00 9.74
C ALA A 194 6.33 -25.83 9.02
N ARG A 195 6.51 -26.54 7.89
CA ARG A 195 7.70 -26.39 7.04
C ARG A 195 7.82 -24.98 6.47
N ALA A 196 6.72 -24.40 5.97
CA ALA A 196 6.71 -23.05 5.42
C ALA A 196 7.06 -21.98 6.47
N LEU A 197 6.54 -22.13 7.69
CA LEU A 197 6.86 -21.25 8.82
C LEU A 197 8.35 -21.33 9.16
N SER A 198 8.88 -22.54 9.33
CA SER A 198 10.30 -22.75 9.69
C SER A 198 11.26 -22.22 8.62
N ASP A 199 10.98 -22.45 7.34
CA ASP A 199 11.77 -21.90 6.23
C ASP A 199 11.74 -20.35 6.25
N PHE A 200 10.57 -19.76 6.45
CA PHE A 200 10.42 -18.31 6.47
C PHE A 200 11.12 -17.66 7.68
N GLU A 201 11.08 -18.29 8.86
CA GLU A 201 11.78 -17.83 10.06
C GLU A 201 13.30 -17.78 9.84
N LYS A 202 13.88 -18.86 9.30
CA LYS A 202 15.32 -18.90 8.97
C LYS A 202 15.70 -17.87 7.93
N ARG A 203 14.85 -17.68 6.91
CA ARG A 203 15.00 -16.59 5.93
C ARG A 203 15.03 -15.22 6.62
N VAL A 204 14.16 -14.97 7.59
CA VAL A 204 14.18 -13.72 8.38
C VAL A 204 15.49 -13.58 9.15
N ASP A 205 15.97 -14.65 9.77
CA ASP A 205 17.24 -14.65 10.51
C ASP A 205 18.45 -14.35 9.62
N ASN A 206 18.46 -14.88 8.40
CA ASN A 206 19.46 -14.53 7.38
C ASN A 206 19.48 -13.02 7.06
N TYR A 207 18.31 -12.37 6.99
CA TYR A 207 18.24 -10.90 6.83
C TYR A 207 18.64 -10.13 8.09
N LYS A 208 18.35 -10.65 9.30
CA LYS A 208 18.73 -10.00 10.57
C LYS A 208 20.24 -9.82 10.70
N GLN A 209 21.03 -10.77 10.21
CA GLN A 209 22.51 -10.73 10.31
C GLN A 209 23.14 -9.49 9.68
N LYS A 210 22.55 -8.95 8.61
CA LYS A 210 23.05 -7.74 7.90
C LYS A 210 22.21 -6.49 8.17
N TYR A 211 21.13 -6.60 8.93
CA TYR A 211 20.18 -5.51 9.07
C TYR A 211 20.74 -4.37 9.93
N THR A 212 20.70 -3.17 9.36
CA THR A 212 21.08 -1.92 10.02
C THR A 212 19.92 -0.94 9.89
N SER A 213 19.38 -0.52 11.04
CA SER A 213 18.28 0.43 11.08
C SER A 213 18.71 1.81 10.56
N MET A 214 17.75 2.59 10.03
CA MET A 214 18.03 3.94 9.55
C MET A 214 18.47 4.84 10.69
N THR A 215 19.45 5.69 10.44
CA THR A 215 19.90 6.69 11.41
C THR A 215 20.13 8.07 10.76
N PRO A 216 20.04 9.18 11.53
CA PRO A 216 20.26 10.53 11.00
C PRO A 216 21.61 10.76 10.30
N GLU A 217 22.64 9.99 10.66
CA GLU A 217 23.99 10.07 10.06
C GLU A 217 24.00 9.71 8.57
N GLU A 218 22.97 9.02 8.06
CA GLU A 218 22.83 8.75 6.63
C GLU A 218 22.42 9.99 5.82
N GLY A 219 22.00 11.07 6.48
CA GLY A 219 21.71 12.35 5.81
C GLY A 219 20.50 12.31 4.87
N HIS A 220 19.57 11.37 5.06
CA HIS A 220 18.38 11.21 4.22
C HIS A 220 17.08 11.28 5.02
N ALA A 221 16.03 11.84 4.41
CA ALA A 221 14.72 11.92 5.05
C ALA A 221 14.12 10.54 5.29
N PHE A 222 13.64 10.28 6.50
CA PHE A 222 12.99 9.01 6.81
C PHE A 222 11.84 9.11 7.80
N ILE A 223 10.92 8.15 7.68
CA ILE A 223 9.86 7.85 8.65
C ILE A 223 10.10 6.43 9.15
N LYS A 224 10.41 6.28 10.43
CA LYS A 224 10.54 4.99 11.10
C LYS A 224 9.26 4.72 11.88
N ASN A 225 8.49 3.75 11.39
CA ASN A 225 7.27 3.28 12.02
C ASN A 225 7.59 2.06 12.90
N ILE A 226 7.41 2.21 14.21
CA ILE A 226 7.78 1.22 15.22
C ILE A 226 6.51 0.59 15.80
N ASP A 227 6.45 -0.73 15.77
CA ASP A 227 5.38 -1.58 16.30
C ASP A 227 3.99 -1.16 15.82
N VAL A 228 3.85 -0.95 14.51
CA VAL A 228 2.57 -0.66 13.85
C VAL A 228 1.93 0.64 14.38
N GLY A 229 2.73 1.71 14.40
CA GLY A 229 2.27 3.05 14.77
C GLY A 229 2.29 3.33 16.27
N LYS A 230 2.76 2.40 17.12
CA LYS A 230 2.97 2.68 18.55
C LYS A 230 3.97 3.82 18.77
N GLN A 231 4.99 3.91 17.92
CA GLN A 231 5.94 5.01 17.92
C GLN A 231 6.35 5.39 16.49
N LEU A 232 6.55 6.68 16.26
CA LEU A 232 7.13 7.22 15.03
C LEU A 232 8.40 7.99 15.37
N HIS A 233 9.45 7.71 14.62
CA HIS A 233 10.67 8.52 14.64
C HIS A 233 10.93 9.03 13.23
N THR A 234 11.00 10.35 13.07
CA THR A 234 11.16 11.00 11.78
C THR A 234 12.42 11.85 11.75
N TYR A 235 13.01 11.98 10.56
CA TYR A 235 14.17 12.82 10.33
C TYR A 235 14.02 13.50 8.97
N MET A 236 14.19 14.83 8.93
CA MET A 236 14.12 15.67 7.72
C MET A 236 12.89 15.44 6.82
N VAL A 237 11.76 15.05 7.39
CA VAL A 237 10.50 14.91 6.64
C VAL A 237 9.92 16.30 6.39
N GLY A 238 10.20 16.83 5.21
CA GLY A 238 9.74 18.16 4.76
C GLY A 238 8.93 18.09 3.47
N GLY A 239 8.17 19.15 3.19
CA GLY A 239 7.31 19.23 2.01
C GLY A 239 5.92 18.64 2.24
N PHE A 240 4.99 19.01 1.37
CA PHE A 240 3.57 18.67 1.55
C PHE A 240 3.31 17.17 1.39
N VAL A 241 3.90 16.54 0.36
CA VAL A 241 3.68 15.12 0.06
C VAL A 241 4.26 14.22 1.16
N ALA A 242 5.51 14.46 1.57
CA ALA A 242 6.17 13.64 2.60
C ALA A 242 5.46 13.77 3.96
N SER A 243 4.98 14.96 4.32
CA SER A 243 4.20 15.18 5.54
C SER A 243 2.86 14.43 5.51
N ARG A 244 2.20 14.37 4.35
CA ARG A 244 0.99 13.56 4.16
C ARG A 244 1.28 12.06 4.30
N ILE A 245 2.38 11.58 3.72
CA ILE A 245 2.84 10.19 3.88
C ILE A 245 3.06 9.86 5.36
N MET A 246 3.78 10.73 6.09
CA MET A 246 3.98 10.57 7.54
C MET A 246 2.66 10.44 8.29
N LYS A 247 1.71 11.36 8.05
CA LYS A 247 0.37 11.29 8.65
C LYS A 247 -0.34 9.98 8.32
N MET A 248 -0.26 9.51 7.08
CA MET A 248 -0.89 8.26 6.69
C MET A 248 -0.25 7.05 7.38
N VAL A 249 1.07 6.94 7.36
CA VAL A 249 1.83 5.87 8.01
C VAL A 249 1.52 5.83 9.51
N ALA A 250 1.39 6.99 10.15
CA ALA A 250 0.99 7.11 11.56
C ALA A 250 -0.39 6.51 11.87
N ASN A 251 -1.30 6.49 10.90
CA ASN A 251 -2.68 6.04 11.06
C ASN A 251 -2.95 4.68 10.40
N MET A 252 -1.90 3.98 9.94
CA MET A 252 -2.05 2.65 9.36
C MET A 252 -2.29 1.60 10.43
N HIS A 253 -3.16 0.65 10.09
CA HIS A 253 -3.51 -0.45 10.96
C HIS A 253 -3.30 -1.77 10.21
N ILE A 254 -2.48 -2.66 10.76
CA ILE A 254 -2.15 -3.92 10.10
C ILE A 254 -3.09 -5.06 10.54
N MET A 255 -3.72 -4.91 11.72
CA MET A 255 -4.66 -5.92 12.23
C MET A 255 -5.97 -5.91 11.43
N PRO A 256 -6.57 -7.10 11.13
CA PRO A 256 -7.85 -7.20 10.46
C PRO A 256 -8.97 -6.43 11.18
N ARG A 257 -9.76 -5.66 10.42
CA ARG A 257 -10.91 -4.91 10.92
C ARG A 257 -12.07 -5.00 9.94
N ARG A 258 -13.29 -4.90 10.44
CA ARG A 258 -14.51 -4.88 9.63
C ARG A 258 -15.00 -3.44 9.53
N ILE A 259 -15.15 -2.95 8.30
CA ILE A 259 -15.77 -1.65 8.01
C ILE A 259 -17.10 -1.95 7.31
N TRP A 260 -18.21 -1.56 7.94
CA TRP A 260 -19.54 -1.70 7.38
C TRP A 260 -19.91 -0.40 6.66
N LEU A 261 -20.28 -0.49 5.39
CA LEU A 261 -20.76 0.64 4.60
C LEU A 261 -22.18 0.34 4.15
N SER A 262 -23.09 1.28 4.36
CA SER A 262 -24.42 1.23 3.76
C SER A 262 -24.91 2.62 3.40
N ARG A 263 -25.85 2.69 2.46
CA ARG A 263 -26.63 3.90 2.20
C ARG A 263 -27.67 4.09 3.31
N HIS A 264 -28.27 5.27 3.33
CA HIS A 264 -29.55 5.45 4.00
C HIS A 264 -30.61 4.50 3.42
N GLY A 265 -31.65 4.18 4.22
CA GLY A 265 -32.84 3.48 3.70
C GLY A 265 -33.50 4.26 2.56
N GLN A 266 -34.31 3.60 1.74
CA GLN A 266 -34.99 4.25 0.61
C GLN A 266 -35.69 5.55 1.08
N SER A 267 -35.43 6.66 0.38
CA SER A 267 -36.08 7.94 0.67
C SER A 267 -37.27 8.21 -0.27
N GLU A 268 -38.15 9.14 0.10
CA GLU A 268 -39.25 9.60 -0.76
C GLU A 268 -38.74 10.09 -2.12
N TYR A 269 -37.60 10.80 -2.14
CA TYR A 269 -36.99 11.22 -3.39
C TYR A 269 -36.43 10.07 -4.21
N ASN A 270 -35.99 8.96 -3.59
CA ASN A 270 -35.63 7.77 -4.36
C ASN A 270 -36.86 7.16 -5.06
N VAL A 271 -38.02 7.12 -4.39
CA VAL A 271 -39.28 6.64 -4.98
C VAL A 271 -39.69 7.50 -6.18
N GLN A 272 -39.48 8.82 -6.08
CA GLN A 272 -39.79 9.78 -7.14
C GLN A 272 -38.70 9.90 -8.22
N GLY A 273 -37.57 9.20 -8.11
CA GLY A 273 -36.45 9.30 -9.05
C GLY A 273 -35.68 10.64 -8.99
N ARG A 274 -35.78 11.39 -7.88
CA ARG A 274 -35.12 12.69 -7.68
C ARG A 274 -33.72 12.51 -7.07
N ILE A 275 -32.79 13.37 -7.48
CA ILE A 275 -31.42 13.43 -6.95
C ILE A 275 -31.27 14.56 -5.91
N GLY A 276 -30.36 14.39 -4.96
CA GLY A 276 -30.08 15.39 -3.92
C GLY A 276 -31.24 15.60 -2.94
N GLY A 277 -31.30 16.78 -2.32
CA GLY A 277 -32.33 17.15 -1.35
C GLY A 277 -32.17 16.47 0.02
N ASN A 278 -33.19 16.63 0.86
CA ASN A 278 -33.22 16.11 2.23
C ASN A 278 -34.62 15.55 2.59
N SER A 279 -35.18 14.72 1.72
CA SER A 279 -36.46 14.07 1.98
C SER A 279 -36.34 12.99 3.06
N GLY A 280 -37.43 12.74 3.79
CA GLY A 280 -37.50 11.62 4.75
C GLY A 280 -37.39 10.23 4.10
N LEU A 281 -37.31 9.22 4.97
CA LEU A 281 -37.40 7.80 4.58
C LEU A 281 -38.80 7.47 4.08
N SER A 282 -38.88 6.58 3.09
CA SER A 282 -40.14 5.93 2.73
C SER A 282 -40.48 4.83 3.75
N ALA A 283 -41.67 4.25 3.62
CA ALA A 283 -42.06 3.08 4.43
C ALA A 283 -41.04 1.93 4.32
N LEU A 284 -40.52 1.66 3.12
CA LEU A 284 -39.47 0.64 2.93
C LEU A 284 -38.13 1.08 3.53
N GLY A 285 -37.81 2.38 3.48
CA GLY A 285 -36.62 2.93 4.13
C GLY A 285 -36.66 2.76 5.65
N GLN A 286 -37.83 2.88 6.27
CA GLN A 286 -38.02 2.65 7.70
C GLN A 286 -37.84 1.17 8.07
N ILE A 287 -38.39 0.25 7.26
CA ILE A 287 -38.17 -1.21 7.44
C ILE A 287 -36.68 -1.54 7.36
N TYR A 288 -35.98 -0.99 6.37
CA TYR A 288 -34.53 -1.15 6.24
C TYR A 288 -33.78 -0.68 7.50
N ALA A 289 -34.12 0.49 8.06
CA ALA A 289 -33.48 1.02 9.26
C ALA A 289 -33.68 0.10 10.48
N ASN A 290 -34.86 -0.51 10.60
CA ASN A 290 -35.15 -1.49 11.66
C ASN A 290 -34.30 -2.75 11.49
N HIS A 291 -34.25 -3.32 10.29
CA HIS A 291 -33.41 -4.50 10.01
C HIS A 291 -31.92 -4.21 10.17
N LEU A 292 -31.45 -3.00 9.83
CA LEU A 292 -30.06 -2.60 10.06
C LEU A 292 -29.73 -2.59 11.55
N THR A 293 -30.68 -2.15 12.39
CA THR A 293 -30.53 -2.16 13.84
C THR A 293 -30.44 -3.59 14.38
N GLU A 294 -31.35 -4.47 13.94
CA GLU A 294 -31.35 -5.90 14.32
C GLU A 294 -30.05 -6.59 13.89
N PHE A 295 -29.61 -6.36 12.65
CA PHE A 295 -28.35 -6.87 12.11
C PHE A 295 -27.14 -6.59 13.03
N PHE A 296 -27.06 -5.39 13.60
CA PHE A 296 -25.98 -5.01 14.50
C PHE A 296 -26.17 -5.55 15.91
N ARG A 297 -27.41 -5.59 16.43
CA ARG A 297 -27.70 -6.20 17.75
C ARG A 297 -27.35 -7.68 17.78
N GLU A 298 -27.63 -8.41 16.70
CA GLU A 298 -27.30 -9.83 16.59
C GLU A 298 -25.79 -10.08 16.52
N ARG A 299 -25.06 -9.26 15.75
CA ARG A 299 -23.61 -9.45 15.53
C ARG A 299 -22.74 -8.87 16.62
N TYR A 300 -23.23 -7.81 17.28
CA TYR A 300 -22.52 -7.03 18.29
C TYR A 300 -23.50 -6.76 19.43
N PRO A 301 -23.89 -7.81 20.19
CA PRO A 301 -24.80 -7.64 21.31
C PRO A 301 -24.19 -6.65 22.32
N PRO A 302 -25.01 -5.79 22.95
CA PRO A 302 -24.53 -4.94 24.03
C PRO A 302 -23.83 -5.80 25.07
N GLN A 303 -22.61 -5.42 25.46
CA GLN A 303 -21.97 -6.07 26.60
C GLN A 303 -22.81 -5.73 27.84
N ALA A 304 -23.17 -6.74 28.64
CA ALA A 304 -23.80 -6.48 29.93
C ALA A 304 -22.85 -5.59 30.74
N GLU A 305 -23.36 -4.49 31.28
CA GLU A 305 -22.59 -3.65 32.19
C GLU A 305 -22.08 -4.53 33.34
N ALA A 306 -20.76 -4.58 33.50
CA ALA A 306 -20.07 -5.32 34.56
C ALA A 306 -19.93 -4.45 35.81
#